data_AF-A0AAW8BQQ9-F1
#
_entry.id   AF-A0AAW8BQQ9-F1
#
_cell.length_a   1.000
_cell.length_b   1.000
_cell.length_c   1.000
_cell.angle_alpha   90.00
_cell.angle_beta   90.00
_cell.angle_gamma   90.00
#
_symmetry.space_group_name_H-M   'P 1'
#
loop_
_entity.id
_entity.type
_entity.pdbx_description
1 polymer ?
#
loop_
_entity_poly.entity_id
_entity_poly.type
_entity_poly.pdbx_seq_one_letter_code
_entity_poly.pdbx_strand_id
1 'polypeptide(L)'
;MKPAAPVTSARTGPPYRVAAVAAALIVAQLGVRAVLAFGGYFYWDDLILIGRAGTQGLLSPSYLFDDHDGHVMPGAFLVAGAITRLAPLVWTWPAVSLVVLQLIASLSLLRALYVVLGWRPVLPIPLTFALFTPLGITGFAWWSAALNSLPMLTALAWVCGDAVLLVRTGNARYAVTGVLVYFGGLLFFEKAAVIPFVAFAVVALLCHVSGDRAALRTTWRGGLRLWVASLALTAGWVALYLAVVNQRRWSSDLAMTGALLRRSVTHGIVPGLAGGPWDWARWAPASPWATPPTSVMLLGWFILVGLLAVSLIRKRRIGLVWLTAAGYAVACQVPIYLMRSSRFTALELAQTLRYFPDLVVVLALLAAVAFTAPNRESSRWLDTSRTRTALTSVAALLFLASSLHSTLTFLTSWRDNPAEPYLKNAQAGLAATDSAVPLLDQEVDPLVLQRVAWPENLASHMFALVRDRPEFASATTQLRMLDSKGKLAGARVTWVRTITPGPVANCGYFAQPDQPARMVLDGPLLPADWTVELNYLGNTDGSMMLALSEGPEVKVPVHPGLNRVYARLPGAGSAITVRATTAALSLCLASGPVGFLAPL
;
A
#
# COMPACT_ATOMS: atom_id res chain seq x y z
N MET A 1 8.02 -6.53 -41.24
CA MET A 1 7.17 -5.34 -41.50
C MET A 1 8.09 -4.20 -41.90
N LYS A 2 7.96 -3.63 -43.10
CA LYS A 2 8.66 -2.36 -43.44
C LYS A 2 8.01 -1.23 -42.62
N PRO A 3 8.77 -0.24 -42.12
CA PRO A 3 8.18 0.92 -41.50
C PRO A 3 7.28 1.61 -42.53
N ALA A 4 6.02 1.86 -42.18
CA ALA A 4 5.23 2.80 -42.95
C ALA A 4 5.98 4.14 -42.89
N ALA A 5 6.37 4.67 -44.05
CA ALA A 5 6.87 6.02 -44.17
C ALA A 5 5.91 6.99 -43.44
N PRO A 6 6.39 8.11 -42.89
CA PRO A 6 5.50 9.10 -42.31
C PRO A 6 4.65 9.69 -43.42
N VAL A 7 3.46 9.12 -43.64
CA VAL A 7 2.46 9.71 -44.53
C VAL A 7 1.90 10.91 -43.79
N THR A 8 2.50 12.07 -44.04
CA THR A 8 1.85 13.37 -43.85
C THR A 8 0.66 13.43 -44.79
N SER A 9 -0.47 12.84 -44.37
CA SER A 9 -1.75 13.08 -45.00
C SER A 9 -2.22 14.46 -44.58
N ALA A 10 -2.67 15.28 -45.53
CA ALA A 10 -3.28 16.59 -45.27
C ALA A 10 -4.47 16.55 -44.28
N ARG A 11 -4.99 15.35 -43.93
CA ARG A 11 -6.08 15.14 -42.97
C ARG A 11 -5.63 14.82 -41.54
N THR A 12 -4.36 14.49 -41.34
CA THR A 12 -3.79 14.25 -40.01
C THR A 12 -2.92 15.45 -39.69
N GLY A 13 -3.40 16.34 -38.82
CA GLY A 13 -2.61 17.47 -38.35
C GLY A 13 -1.20 17.00 -37.93
N PRO A 14 -0.20 17.87 -38.05
CA PRO A 14 1.20 17.50 -37.93
C PRO A 14 1.49 16.80 -36.58
N PRO A 15 2.43 15.83 -36.55
CA PRO A 15 2.68 14.92 -35.42
C PRO A 15 2.94 15.64 -34.09
N TYR A 16 3.40 16.89 -34.13
CA TYR A 16 3.60 17.72 -32.94
C TYR A 16 2.31 18.01 -32.17
N ARG A 17 1.14 18.04 -32.81
CA ARG A 17 -0.13 18.35 -32.12
C ARG A 17 -0.55 17.24 -31.16
N VAL A 18 -0.45 15.99 -31.58
CA VAL A 18 -0.81 14.84 -30.72
C VAL A 18 0.19 14.70 -29.58
N ALA A 19 1.48 14.94 -29.85
CA ALA A 19 2.51 14.98 -28.82
C ALA A 19 2.25 16.09 -27.79
N ALA A 20 1.89 17.30 -28.23
CA ALA A 20 1.53 18.41 -27.36
C ALA A 20 0.29 18.11 -26.50
N VAL A 21 -0.74 17.51 -27.09
CA VAL A 21 -1.94 17.08 -26.34
C VAL A 21 -1.58 16.01 -25.31
N ALA A 22 -0.76 15.02 -25.68
CA ALA A 22 -0.32 13.99 -24.74
C ALA A 22 0.50 14.58 -23.57
N ALA A 23 1.41 15.52 -23.86
CA ALA A 23 2.17 16.23 -22.84
C ALA A 23 1.25 17.06 -21.92
N ALA A 24 0.29 17.81 -22.49
CA ALA A 24 -0.68 18.59 -21.72
C ALA A 24 -1.55 17.70 -20.82
N LEU A 25 -2.00 16.53 -21.31
CA LEU A 25 -2.75 15.56 -20.51
C LEU A 25 -1.92 15.03 -19.33
N ILE A 26 -0.65 14.71 -19.54
CA ILE A 26 0.26 14.24 -18.47
C ILE A 26 0.49 15.36 -17.45
N VAL A 27 0.77 16.59 -17.89
CA VAL A 27 0.98 17.73 -16.99
C VAL A 27 -0.28 18.02 -16.16
N ALA A 28 -1.45 18.05 -16.80
CA ALA A 28 -2.72 18.25 -16.11
C ALA A 28 -2.98 17.13 -15.09
N GLN A 29 -2.72 15.88 -15.48
CA GLN A 29 -2.87 14.74 -14.58
C GLN A 29 -1.91 14.80 -13.40
N LEU A 30 -0.65 15.19 -13.61
CA LEU A 30 0.31 15.38 -12.53
C LEU A 30 -0.11 16.48 -11.57
N GLY A 31 -0.74 17.55 -12.06
CA GLY A 31 -1.36 18.57 -11.20
C GLY A 31 -2.43 17.97 -10.29
N VAL A 32 -3.35 17.17 -10.85
CA VAL A 32 -4.39 16.47 -10.08
C VAL A 32 -3.77 15.51 -9.05
N ARG A 33 -2.76 14.75 -9.46
CA ARG A 33 -2.05 13.78 -8.59
C ARG A 33 -1.23 14.46 -7.51
N ALA A 34 -0.63 15.62 -7.79
CA ALA A 34 0.06 16.43 -6.79
C ALA A 34 -0.92 16.95 -5.74
N VAL A 35 -2.09 17.46 -6.14
CA VAL A 35 -3.13 17.89 -5.19
C VAL A 35 -3.57 16.73 -4.28
N LEU A 36 -3.70 15.51 -4.83
CA LEU A 36 -3.98 14.31 -4.04
C LEU A 36 -2.84 13.96 -3.07
N ALA A 37 -1.60 13.91 -3.57
CA ALA A 37 -0.43 13.52 -2.78
C ALA A 37 -0.17 14.51 -1.63
N PHE A 38 -0.13 15.81 -1.91
CA PHE A 38 0.09 16.84 -0.90
C PHE A 38 -1.15 17.15 -0.05
N GLY A 39 -2.33 16.72 -0.49
CA GLY A 39 -3.57 16.81 0.27
C GLY A 39 -3.85 15.59 1.16
N GLY A 40 -2.99 14.57 1.13
CA GLY A 40 -3.03 13.39 2.00
C GLY A 40 -1.98 13.42 3.10
N TYR A 41 -1.86 12.31 3.83
CA TYR A 41 -0.83 12.10 4.85
C TYR A 41 -0.56 10.61 5.02
N PHE A 42 0.39 10.25 5.89
CA PHE A 42 0.73 8.85 6.21
C PHE A 42 -0.50 8.04 6.62
N TYR A 43 -0.52 6.79 6.19
CA TYR A 43 -1.60 5.86 6.47
C TYR A 43 -1.10 4.42 6.62
N TRP A 44 -1.52 3.77 7.71
CA TRP A 44 -1.38 2.32 7.95
C TRP A 44 0.04 1.77 7.66
N ASP A 45 0.23 1.02 6.58
CA ASP A 45 1.51 0.40 6.20
C ASP A 45 2.63 1.43 6.05
N ASP A 46 2.31 2.69 5.73
CA ASP A 46 3.30 3.76 5.68
C ASP A 46 4.02 3.90 7.04
N LEU A 47 3.27 3.80 8.15
CA LEU A 47 3.78 3.89 9.51
C LEU A 47 4.56 2.63 9.92
N ILE A 48 4.14 1.46 9.42
CA ILE A 48 4.87 0.19 9.61
C ILE A 48 6.24 0.26 8.93
N LEU A 49 6.30 0.77 7.70
CA LEU A 49 7.57 0.97 6.99
C LEU A 49 8.48 1.97 7.69
N ILE A 50 7.89 3.04 8.26
CA ILE A 50 8.62 4.04 9.04
C ILE A 50 9.24 3.42 10.30
N GLY A 51 8.44 2.69 11.09
CA GLY A 51 8.91 2.06 12.31
C GLY A 51 10.05 1.08 12.05
N ARG A 52 9.89 0.20 11.05
CA ARG A 52 10.93 -0.76 10.63
C ARG A 52 12.19 -0.09 10.14
N ALA A 53 12.08 1.00 9.38
CA ALA A 53 13.24 1.76 8.91
C ALA A 53 14.05 2.37 10.07
N GLY A 54 13.37 2.67 11.18
CA GLY A 54 13.96 3.20 12.40
C GLY A 54 14.55 2.18 13.34
N THR A 55 13.99 0.96 13.38
CA THR A 55 14.43 -0.10 14.31
C THR A 55 15.36 -1.13 13.70
N GLN A 56 15.47 -1.20 12.36
CA GLN A 56 16.29 -2.18 11.66
C GLN A 56 17.36 -1.54 10.77
N GLY A 57 18.35 -2.31 10.31
CA GLY A 57 19.34 -1.84 9.34
C GLY A 57 18.79 -1.77 7.92
N LEU A 58 19.02 -0.67 7.19
CA LEU A 58 18.42 -0.44 5.85
C LEU A 58 18.82 -1.51 4.81
N LEU A 59 20.02 -2.10 4.95
CA LEU A 59 20.54 -3.14 4.07
C LEU A 59 20.48 -4.54 4.71
N SER A 60 19.83 -4.68 5.87
CA SER A 60 19.74 -5.99 6.51
C SER A 60 18.78 -6.89 5.71
N PRO A 61 19.09 -8.19 5.57
CA PRO A 61 18.17 -9.13 4.94
C PRO A 61 16.80 -9.18 5.62
N SER A 62 16.77 -9.02 6.96
CA SER A 62 15.52 -8.99 7.75
C SER A 62 14.59 -7.82 7.40
N TYR A 63 15.15 -6.71 6.90
CA TYR A 63 14.40 -5.53 6.50
C TYR A 63 13.96 -5.63 5.04
N LEU A 64 14.89 -6.00 4.14
CA LEU A 64 14.64 -6.01 2.69
C LEU A 64 13.79 -7.21 2.23
N PHE A 65 13.92 -8.36 2.90
CA PHE A 65 13.21 -9.60 2.58
C PHE A 65 12.24 -9.99 3.69
N ASP A 66 11.60 -9.00 4.32
CA ASP A 66 10.51 -9.22 5.26
C ASP A 66 9.27 -9.80 4.56
N ASP A 67 8.56 -10.71 5.22
CA ASP A 67 7.20 -11.11 4.82
C ASP A 67 6.21 -10.02 5.27
N HIS A 68 6.09 -8.97 4.44
CA HIS A 68 5.23 -7.84 4.72
C HIS A 68 3.81 -8.13 4.23
N ASP A 69 2.98 -8.73 5.08
CA ASP A 69 1.60 -9.11 4.74
C ASP A 69 1.49 -9.97 3.45
N GLY A 70 2.46 -10.85 3.21
CA GLY A 70 2.52 -11.68 2.00
C GLY A 70 3.23 -11.04 0.81
N HIS A 71 3.87 -9.88 0.99
CA HIS A 71 4.64 -9.18 -0.03
C HIS A 71 6.15 -9.34 0.17
N VAL A 72 6.87 -9.53 -0.94
CA VAL A 72 8.35 -9.46 -0.98
C VAL A 72 8.72 -8.30 -1.90
N MET A 73 9.13 -7.18 -1.30
CA MET A 73 9.27 -5.89 -1.99
C MET A 73 10.54 -5.13 -1.57
N PRO A 74 11.75 -5.72 -1.74
CA PRO A 74 13.01 -5.12 -1.29
C PRO A 74 13.27 -3.71 -1.85
N GLY A 75 12.84 -3.44 -3.09
CA GLY A 75 12.94 -2.11 -3.69
C GLY A 75 12.04 -1.08 -3.01
N ALA A 76 10.82 -1.47 -2.64
CA ALA A 76 9.89 -0.59 -1.92
C ALA A 76 10.41 -0.26 -0.53
N PHE A 77 10.88 -1.28 0.22
CA PHE A 77 11.52 -1.09 1.52
C PHE A 77 12.75 -0.18 1.44
N LEU A 78 13.62 -0.40 0.46
CA LEU A 78 14.82 0.43 0.32
C LEU A 78 14.49 1.91 0.07
N VAL A 79 13.51 2.19 -0.80
CA VAL A 79 13.08 3.57 -1.10
C VAL A 79 12.36 4.19 0.11
N ALA A 80 11.42 3.47 0.73
CA ALA A 80 10.70 3.94 1.90
C ALA A 80 11.66 4.24 3.07
N GLY A 81 12.58 3.32 3.34
CA GLY A 81 13.57 3.47 4.40
C GLY A 81 14.54 4.61 4.13
N ALA A 82 15.03 4.77 2.91
CA ALA A 82 15.90 5.89 2.54
C ALA A 82 15.20 7.24 2.75
N ILE A 83 13.97 7.40 2.27
CA ILE A 83 13.17 8.63 2.46
C ILE A 83 12.94 8.89 3.96
N THR A 84 12.55 7.85 4.71
CA THR A 84 12.24 7.97 6.13
C THR A 84 13.47 8.35 6.95
N ARG A 85 14.64 7.80 6.65
CA ARG A 85 15.88 8.14 7.37
C ARG A 85 16.38 9.55 7.08
N LEU A 86 16.17 10.04 5.86
CA LEU A 86 16.56 11.39 5.46
C LEU A 86 15.64 12.45 6.07
N ALA A 87 14.34 12.16 6.17
CA ALA A 87 13.35 13.09 6.70
C ALA A 87 12.25 12.35 7.48
N PRO A 88 12.54 11.96 8.74
CA PRO A 88 11.61 11.17 9.56
C PRO A 88 10.26 11.85 9.71
N LEU A 89 9.18 11.15 9.35
CA LEU A 89 7.80 11.63 9.46
C LEU A 89 7.53 12.96 8.73
N VAL A 90 8.32 13.31 7.71
CA VAL A 90 8.08 14.49 6.87
C VAL A 90 7.38 14.06 5.57
N TRP A 91 6.05 14.23 5.53
CA TRP A 91 5.20 13.77 4.43
C TRP A 91 5.55 14.34 3.03
N THR A 92 6.17 15.52 2.97
CA THR A 92 6.55 16.17 1.71
C THR A 92 7.35 15.24 0.79
N TRP A 93 8.27 14.43 1.33
CA TRP A 93 9.12 13.56 0.51
C TRP A 93 8.42 12.31 -0.02
N PRO A 94 7.62 11.58 0.78
CA PRO A 94 6.64 10.61 0.26
C PRO A 94 5.79 11.19 -0.87
N ALA A 95 5.18 12.37 -0.68
CA ALA A 95 4.34 13.02 -1.69
C ALA A 95 5.11 13.34 -2.99
N VAL A 96 6.35 13.84 -2.89
CA VAL A 96 7.22 14.05 -4.06
C VAL A 96 7.51 12.73 -4.77
N SER A 97 7.80 11.66 -4.02
CA SER A 97 8.08 10.34 -4.61
C SER A 97 6.89 9.80 -5.40
N LEU A 98 5.66 10.01 -4.91
CA LEU A 98 4.43 9.64 -5.62
C LEU A 98 4.33 10.34 -6.99
N VAL A 99 4.55 11.65 -7.02
CA VAL A 99 4.45 12.45 -8.26
C VAL A 99 5.54 12.05 -9.26
N VAL A 100 6.77 11.82 -8.80
CA VAL A 100 7.89 11.38 -9.65
C VAL A 100 7.61 9.99 -10.24
N LEU A 101 7.21 9.03 -9.40
CA LEU A 101 6.90 7.67 -9.85
C LEU A 101 5.70 7.66 -10.82
N GLN A 102 4.69 8.50 -10.58
CA GLN A 102 3.56 8.67 -11.48
C GLN A 102 3.97 9.25 -12.83
N LEU A 103 4.87 10.24 -12.86
CA LEU A 103 5.41 10.79 -14.11
C LEU A 103 6.11 9.69 -14.92
N ILE A 104 6.97 8.88 -14.28
CA ILE A 104 7.69 7.79 -14.94
C ILE A 104 6.71 6.74 -15.49
N ALA A 105 5.67 6.37 -14.72
CA ALA A 105 4.63 5.45 -15.17
C ALA A 105 3.85 6.01 -16.37
N SER A 106 3.44 7.28 -16.30
CA SER A 106 2.72 7.98 -17.38
C SER A 106 3.54 8.08 -18.67
N LEU A 107 4.83 8.40 -18.57
CA LEU A 107 5.75 8.46 -19.71
C LEU A 107 6.00 7.07 -20.32
N SER A 108 6.12 6.04 -19.48
CA SER A 108 6.29 4.65 -19.93
C SER A 108 5.06 4.15 -20.67
N LEU A 109 3.86 4.49 -20.18
CA LEU A 109 2.61 4.21 -20.89
C LEU A 109 2.53 4.99 -22.21
N LEU A 110 2.83 6.29 -22.22
CA LEU A 110 2.85 7.09 -23.45
C LEU A 110 3.80 6.47 -24.49
N ARG A 111 5.00 6.05 -24.07
CA ARG A 111 5.96 5.35 -24.93
C ARG A 111 5.35 4.07 -25.51
N ALA A 112 4.73 3.23 -24.69
CA ALA A 112 4.11 1.98 -25.16
C ALA A 112 2.96 2.25 -26.15
N LEU A 113 2.09 3.21 -25.85
CA LEU A 113 1.00 3.64 -26.74
C LEU A 113 1.54 4.20 -28.06
N TYR A 114 2.61 5.00 -28.02
CA TYR A 114 3.29 5.51 -29.21
C TYR A 114 3.91 4.39 -30.05
N VAL A 115 4.53 3.39 -29.42
CA VAL A 115 5.06 2.22 -30.14
C VAL A 115 3.94 1.49 -30.88
N VAL A 116 2.75 1.36 -30.29
CA VAL A 116 1.62 0.65 -30.91
C VAL A 116 0.93 1.49 -31.99
N LEU A 117 0.60 2.75 -31.68
CA LEU A 117 -0.26 3.61 -32.50
C LEU A 117 0.49 4.63 -33.35
N GLY A 118 1.71 5.00 -32.99
CA GLY A 118 2.35 6.24 -33.43
C GLY A 118 1.59 7.48 -32.95
N TRP A 119 1.90 8.65 -33.51
CA TRP A 119 1.20 9.92 -33.23
C TRP A 119 -0.18 10.02 -33.91
N ARG A 120 -0.92 8.91 -33.99
CA ARG A 120 -2.28 8.92 -34.56
C ARG A 120 -3.22 9.69 -33.62
N PRO A 121 -4.24 10.41 -34.15
CA PRO A 121 -5.20 11.16 -33.32
C PRO A 121 -6.01 10.33 -32.33
N VAL A 122 -5.99 8.99 -32.43
CA VAL A 122 -6.65 8.09 -31.48
C VAL A 122 -5.82 7.80 -30.23
N LEU A 123 -4.51 8.10 -30.23
CA LEU A 123 -3.61 7.85 -29.08
C LEU A 123 -4.06 8.55 -27.79
N PRO A 124 -4.55 9.81 -27.81
CA PRO A 124 -5.02 10.46 -26.59
C PRO A 124 -6.18 9.73 -25.91
N ILE A 125 -6.96 8.90 -26.61
CA ILE A 125 -8.12 8.21 -26.02
C ILE A 125 -7.70 7.22 -24.90
N PRO A 126 -6.87 6.18 -25.17
CA PRO A 126 -6.42 5.28 -24.11
C PRO A 126 -5.53 5.98 -23.08
N LEU A 127 -4.79 7.02 -23.48
CA LEU A 127 -3.98 7.81 -22.55
C LEU A 127 -4.85 8.58 -21.54
N THR A 128 -5.87 9.30 -22.01
CA THR A 128 -6.82 10.01 -21.15
C THR A 128 -7.54 9.06 -20.20
N PHE A 129 -7.99 7.91 -20.69
CA PHE A 129 -8.60 6.89 -19.84
C PHE A 129 -7.65 6.48 -18.70
N ALA A 130 -6.41 6.11 -19.04
CA ALA A 130 -5.45 5.62 -18.05
C ALA A 130 -5.01 6.68 -17.04
N LEU A 131 -4.88 7.94 -17.49
CA LEU A 131 -4.44 9.04 -16.66
C LEU A 131 -5.50 9.45 -15.63
N PHE A 132 -6.76 9.49 -16.04
CA PHE A 132 -7.83 10.11 -15.25
C PHE A 132 -8.80 9.13 -14.60
N THR A 133 -8.88 7.87 -15.02
CA THR A 133 -9.83 6.92 -14.42
C THR A 133 -9.65 6.80 -12.89
N PRO A 134 -10.75 6.80 -12.11
CA PRO A 134 -10.66 6.68 -10.65
C PRO A 134 -10.14 5.32 -10.15
N LEU A 135 -10.13 4.30 -11.01
CA LEU A 135 -9.64 2.95 -10.68
C LEU A 135 -8.19 2.92 -10.18
N GLY A 136 -7.37 3.91 -10.57
CA GLY A 136 -5.97 4.03 -10.14
C GLY A 136 -5.75 5.03 -9.00
N ILE A 137 -6.80 5.55 -8.35
CA ILE A 137 -6.63 6.61 -7.33
C ILE A 137 -6.13 6.05 -6.01
N THR A 138 -6.80 5.04 -5.45
CA THR A 138 -6.41 4.50 -4.14
C THR A 138 -5.00 3.93 -4.14
N GLY A 139 -4.64 3.20 -5.21
CA GLY A 139 -3.28 2.65 -5.36
C GLY A 139 -2.19 3.71 -5.55
N PHE A 140 -2.55 4.96 -5.85
CA PHE A 140 -1.63 6.10 -5.93
C PHE A 140 -1.60 6.91 -4.62
N ALA A 141 -2.75 7.15 -3.99
CA ALA A 141 -2.86 8.04 -2.84
C ALA A 141 -2.23 7.46 -1.56
N TRP A 142 -2.30 6.14 -1.39
CA TRP A 142 -1.63 5.43 -0.31
C TRP A 142 -0.17 5.15 -0.69
N TRP A 143 0.77 5.72 0.06
CA TRP A 143 2.18 5.76 -0.30
C TRP A 143 2.84 4.37 -0.44
N SER A 144 2.70 3.48 0.54
CA SER A 144 3.26 2.12 0.46
C SER A 144 2.68 1.33 -0.72
N ALA A 145 1.37 1.44 -0.97
CA ALA A 145 0.72 0.80 -2.11
C ALA A 145 1.21 1.37 -3.46
N ALA A 146 1.51 2.66 -3.50
CA ALA A 146 2.05 3.33 -4.67
C ALA A 146 3.52 2.99 -4.94
N LEU A 147 4.33 2.82 -3.88
CA LEU A 147 5.70 2.33 -3.99
C LEU A 147 5.74 0.95 -4.65
N ASN A 148 4.74 0.10 -4.41
CA ASN A 148 4.63 -1.19 -5.09
C ASN A 148 4.10 -1.01 -6.51
N SER A 149 2.96 -0.33 -6.65
CA SER A 149 2.21 -0.31 -7.90
C SER A 149 2.88 0.54 -8.99
N LEU A 150 3.35 1.76 -8.72
CA LEU A 150 3.85 2.65 -9.78
C LEU A 150 5.11 2.12 -10.50
N PRO A 151 6.11 1.55 -9.82
CA PRO A 151 7.23 0.87 -10.48
C PRO A 151 6.78 -0.35 -11.28
N MET A 152 5.83 -1.14 -10.76
CA MET A 152 5.25 -2.27 -11.50
C MET A 152 4.52 -1.79 -12.77
N LEU A 153 3.74 -0.71 -12.73
CA LEU A 153 3.05 -0.14 -13.89
C LEU A 153 4.02 0.41 -14.93
N THR A 154 5.09 1.06 -14.47
CA THR A 154 6.21 1.50 -15.29
C THR A 154 6.79 0.31 -16.05
N ALA A 155 7.11 -0.77 -15.34
CA ALA A 155 7.66 -1.97 -15.93
C ALA A 155 6.70 -2.66 -16.90
N LEU A 156 5.42 -2.78 -16.52
CA LEU A 156 4.37 -3.36 -17.35
C LEU A 156 4.28 -2.65 -18.71
N ALA A 157 4.17 -1.33 -18.72
CA ALA A 157 4.10 -0.55 -19.95
C ALA A 157 5.40 -0.62 -20.76
N TRP A 158 6.55 -0.48 -20.10
CA TRP A 158 7.85 -0.48 -20.76
C TRP A 158 8.15 -1.82 -21.44
N VAL A 159 7.95 -2.93 -20.73
CA VAL A 159 8.17 -4.29 -21.24
C VAL A 159 7.20 -4.60 -22.38
N CYS A 160 5.94 -4.16 -22.31
CA CYS A 160 5.01 -4.28 -23.44
C CYS A 160 5.53 -3.54 -24.67
N GLY A 161 6.05 -2.31 -24.51
CA GLY A 161 6.67 -1.56 -25.59
C GLY A 161 7.92 -2.25 -26.17
N ASP A 162 8.79 -2.76 -25.31
CA ASP A 162 10.02 -3.47 -25.70
C ASP A 162 9.72 -4.79 -26.40
N ALA A 163 8.73 -5.56 -25.94
CA ALA A 163 8.30 -6.78 -26.59
C ALA A 163 7.80 -6.52 -28.02
N VAL A 164 7.01 -5.45 -28.22
CA VAL A 164 6.54 -5.04 -29.54
C VAL A 164 7.71 -4.62 -30.43
N LEU A 165 8.65 -3.83 -29.90
CA LEU A 165 9.83 -3.39 -30.66
C LEU A 165 10.78 -4.54 -30.99
N LEU A 166 10.98 -5.48 -30.07
CA LEU A 166 11.79 -6.68 -30.28
C LEU A 166 11.24 -7.51 -31.44
N VAL A 167 9.94 -7.80 -31.43
CA VAL A 167 9.30 -8.61 -32.48
C VAL A 167 9.27 -7.87 -33.83
N ARG A 168 9.15 -6.54 -33.82
CA ARG A 168 9.17 -5.73 -35.05
C ARG A 168 10.56 -5.55 -35.67
N THR A 169 11.59 -5.39 -34.83
CA THR A 169 12.94 -4.97 -35.28
C THR A 169 13.98 -6.08 -35.20
N GLY A 170 13.76 -7.13 -34.40
CA GLY A 170 14.75 -8.16 -34.08
C GLY A 170 15.91 -7.68 -33.21
N ASN A 171 15.93 -6.41 -32.78
CA ASN A 171 17.05 -5.84 -32.04
C ASN A 171 17.10 -6.36 -30.60
N ALA A 172 18.18 -7.08 -30.27
CA ALA A 172 18.40 -7.73 -28.99
C ALA A 172 18.36 -6.76 -27.79
N ARG A 173 18.64 -5.47 -28.00
CA ARG A 173 18.61 -4.46 -26.92
C ARG A 173 17.28 -4.46 -26.17
N TYR A 174 16.17 -4.68 -26.88
CA TYR A 174 14.83 -4.66 -26.30
C TYR A 174 14.54 -5.88 -25.43
N ALA A 175 15.21 -7.01 -25.69
CA ALA A 175 15.16 -8.15 -24.76
C ALA A 175 15.92 -7.79 -23.47
N VAL A 176 17.10 -7.19 -23.57
CA VAL A 176 17.91 -6.80 -22.40
C VAL A 176 17.21 -5.73 -21.56
N THR A 177 16.77 -4.63 -22.17
CA THR A 177 16.06 -3.56 -21.45
C THR A 177 14.74 -4.05 -20.88
N GLY A 178 14.01 -4.89 -21.62
CA GLY A 178 12.78 -5.51 -21.13
C GLY A 178 13.01 -6.39 -19.89
N VAL A 179 14.05 -7.23 -19.90
CA VAL A 179 14.37 -8.09 -18.74
C VAL A 179 14.84 -7.27 -17.53
N LEU A 180 15.71 -6.26 -17.74
CA LEU A 180 16.19 -5.41 -16.66
C LEU A 180 15.06 -4.60 -16.00
N VAL A 181 14.18 -4.03 -16.81
CA VAL A 181 13.02 -3.28 -16.31
C VAL A 181 12.01 -4.21 -15.64
N TYR A 182 11.82 -5.42 -16.18
CA TYR A 182 10.99 -6.43 -15.54
C TYR A 182 11.52 -6.84 -14.16
N PHE A 183 12.83 -7.07 -14.04
CA PHE A 183 13.49 -7.31 -12.75
C PHE A 183 13.27 -6.14 -11.79
N GLY A 184 13.45 -4.91 -12.27
CA GLY A 184 13.12 -3.70 -11.51
C GLY A 184 11.70 -3.73 -10.98
N GLY A 185 10.70 -4.09 -11.79
CA GLY A 185 9.31 -4.25 -11.36
C GLY A 185 9.12 -5.30 -10.26
N LEU A 186 9.78 -6.46 -10.38
CA LEU A 186 9.72 -7.54 -9.37
C LEU A 186 10.24 -7.09 -8.01
N LEU A 187 11.29 -6.26 -7.97
CA LEU A 187 11.85 -5.74 -6.71
C LEU A 187 10.84 -4.92 -5.91
N PHE A 188 9.82 -4.34 -6.55
CA PHE A 188 8.80 -3.53 -5.86
C PHE A 188 7.50 -4.28 -5.63
N PHE A 189 7.17 -5.28 -6.44
CA PHE A 189 5.89 -5.95 -6.30
C PHE A 189 5.89 -7.35 -6.92
N GLU A 190 5.53 -8.40 -6.16
CA GLU A 190 5.42 -9.76 -6.69
C GLU A 190 4.35 -9.89 -7.78
N LYS A 191 3.32 -9.02 -7.76
CA LYS A 191 2.30 -8.93 -8.82
C LYS A 191 2.91 -8.61 -10.20
N ALA A 192 4.13 -8.06 -10.25
CA ALA A 192 4.87 -7.85 -11.49
C ALA A 192 5.08 -9.16 -12.28
N ALA A 193 5.00 -10.34 -11.65
CA ALA A 193 5.09 -11.63 -12.32
C ALA A 193 4.11 -11.82 -13.50
N VAL A 194 3.03 -11.03 -13.58
CA VAL A 194 2.08 -11.04 -14.69
C VAL A 194 2.63 -10.37 -15.98
N ILE A 195 3.64 -9.50 -15.86
CA ILE A 195 4.14 -8.64 -16.95
C ILE A 195 4.53 -9.44 -18.21
N PRO A 196 5.30 -10.55 -18.15
CA PRO A 196 5.68 -11.30 -19.34
C PRO A 196 4.47 -11.86 -20.09
N PHE A 197 3.44 -12.29 -19.36
CA PHE A 197 2.21 -12.83 -19.93
C PHE A 197 1.39 -11.74 -20.61
N VAL A 198 1.29 -10.55 -20.00
CA VAL A 198 0.62 -9.40 -20.62
C VAL A 198 1.38 -8.96 -21.88
N ALA A 199 2.71 -8.83 -21.81
CA ALA A 199 3.52 -8.43 -22.95
C ALA A 199 3.36 -9.43 -24.11
N PHE A 200 3.37 -10.73 -23.83
CA PHE A 200 3.09 -11.78 -24.81
C PHE A 200 1.70 -11.62 -25.42
N ALA A 201 0.66 -11.43 -24.59
CA ALA A 201 -0.72 -11.25 -25.05
C ALA A 201 -0.87 -10.00 -25.94
N VAL A 202 -0.27 -8.87 -25.57
CA VAL A 202 -0.30 -7.63 -26.36
C VAL A 202 0.33 -7.85 -27.74
N VAL A 203 1.51 -8.48 -27.81
CA VAL A 203 2.17 -8.76 -29.10
C VAL A 203 1.36 -9.78 -29.93
N ALA A 204 0.87 -10.85 -29.31
CA ALA A 204 0.08 -11.87 -29.99
C ALA A 204 -1.22 -11.29 -30.57
N LEU A 205 -1.91 -10.43 -29.81
CA LEU A 205 -3.11 -9.73 -30.26
C LEU A 205 -2.78 -8.74 -31.38
N LEU A 206 -1.65 -8.03 -31.32
CA LEU A 206 -1.20 -7.16 -32.42
C LEU A 206 -0.98 -7.93 -33.72
N CYS A 207 -0.31 -9.08 -33.65
CA CYS A 207 -0.16 -9.97 -34.80
C CYS A 207 -1.52 -10.47 -35.32
N HIS A 208 -2.40 -10.90 -34.42
CA HIS A 208 -3.74 -11.40 -34.75
C HIS A 208 -4.61 -10.36 -35.48
N VAL A 209 -4.74 -9.16 -34.91
CA VAL A 209 -5.55 -8.09 -35.51
C VAL A 209 -4.97 -7.63 -36.86
N SER A 210 -3.65 -7.75 -37.03
CA SER A 210 -2.96 -7.34 -38.27
C SER A 210 -3.16 -8.29 -39.46
N GLY A 211 -3.54 -9.56 -39.26
CA GLY A 211 -3.52 -10.51 -40.39
C GLY A 211 -2.92 -11.86 -40.11
N ASP A 212 -2.06 -11.95 -39.10
CA ASP A 212 -1.14 -13.06 -38.98
C ASP A 212 -1.87 -14.33 -38.50
N ARG A 213 -2.00 -15.31 -39.39
CA ARG A 213 -2.60 -16.61 -39.08
C ARG A 213 -1.74 -17.41 -38.09
N ALA A 214 -0.44 -17.10 -38.00
CA ALA A 214 0.52 -17.72 -37.10
C ALA A 214 0.91 -16.81 -35.93
N ALA A 215 0.02 -15.88 -35.53
CA ALA A 215 0.30 -14.84 -34.53
C ALA A 215 1.04 -15.33 -33.27
N LEU A 216 0.62 -16.46 -32.69
CA LEU A 216 1.27 -17.06 -31.51
C LEU A 216 2.70 -17.52 -31.82
N ARG A 217 2.90 -18.19 -32.95
CA ARG A 217 4.22 -18.68 -33.39
C ARG A 217 5.16 -17.53 -33.73
N THR A 218 4.66 -16.47 -34.38
CA THR A 218 5.40 -15.25 -34.68
C THR A 218 5.83 -14.55 -33.39
N THR A 219 4.91 -14.41 -32.43
CA THR A 219 5.19 -13.80 -31.12
C THR A 219 6.24 -14.59 -30.34
N TRP A 220 6.07 -15.91 -30.28
CA TRP A 220 7.02 -16.80 -29.58
C TRP A 220 8.41 -16.72 -30.18
N ARG A 221 8.54 -16.87 -31.50
CA ARG A 221 9.85 -16.86 -32.19
C ARG A 221 10.50 -15.48 -32.17
N GLY A 222 9.72 -14.43 -32.42
CA GLY A 222 10.22 -13.05 -32.49
C GLY A 222 10.66 -12.49 -31.14
N GLY A 223 10.09 -12.99 -30.04
CA GLY A 223 10.42 -12.55 -28.67
C GLY A 223 11.17 -13.57 -27.82
N LEU A 224 11.64 -14.69 -28.39
CA LEU A 224 12.16 -15.84 -27.65
C LEU A 224 13.15 -15.46 -26.53
N ARG A 225 14.08 -14.55 -26.83
CA ARG A 225 15.09 -14.07 -25.87
C ARG A 225 14.47 -13.39 -24.64
N LEU A 226 13.43 -12.59 -24.84
CA LEU A 226 12.71 -11.92 -23.76
C LEU A 226 11.88 -12.95 -22.97
N TRP A 227 11.13 -13.81 -23.66
CA TRP A 227 10.25 -14.78 -22.99
C TRP A 227 11.01 -15.75 -22.10
N VAL A 228 12.09 -16.35 -22.60
CA VAL A 228 12.89 -17.32 -21.84
C VAL A 228 13.55 -16.65 -20.64
N ALA A 229 14.18 -15.48 -20.84
CA ALA A 229 14.83 -14.77 -19.75
C ALA A 229 13.84 -14.29 -18.69
N SER A 230 12.69 -13.74 -19.10
CA SER A 230 11.63 -13.34 -18.17
C SER A 230 11.03 -14.54 -17.43
N LEU A 231 10.78 -15.67 -18.09
CA LEU A 231 10.26 -16.87 -17.43
C LEU A 231 11.26 -17.46 -16.43
N ALA A 232 12.55 -17.51 -16.78
CA ALA A 232 13.60 -17.93 -15.87
C ALA A 232 13.67 -17.02 -14.63
N LEU A 233 13.56 -15.70 -14.84
CA LEU A 233 13.52 -14.73 -13.76
C LEU A 233 12.27 -14.88 -12.89
N THR A 234 11.10 -15.10 -13.49
CA THR A 234 9.85 -15.39 -12.75
C THR A 234 10.02 -16.64 -11.90
N ALA A 235 10.60 -17.72 -12.45
CA ALA A 235 10.82 -18.95 -11.69
C ALA A 235 11.77 -18.73 -10.50
N GLY A 236 12.86 -17.99 -10.69
CA GLY A 236 13.76 -17.60 -9.61
C GLY A 236 13.07 -16.74 -8.54
N TRP A 237 12.24 -15.79 -8.96
CA TRP A 237 11.48 -14.95 -8.03
C TRP A 237 10.42 -15.74 -7.26
N VAL A 238 9.75 -16.69 -7.91
CA VAL A 238 8.82 -17.62 -7.24
C VAL A 238 9.56 -18.44 -6.19
N ALA A 239 10.74 -18.98 -6.49
CA ALA A 239 11.54 -19.71 -5.51
C ALA A 239 11.91 -18.83 -4.30
N LEU A 240 12.33 -17.58 -4.54
CA LEU A 240 12.58 -16.61 -3.47
C LEU A 240 11.31 -16.32 -2.64
N TYR A 241 10.18 -16.07 -3.31
CA TYR A 241 8.90 -15.80 -2.66
C TYR A 241 8.49 -16.96 -1.75
N LEU A 242 8.61 -18.20 -2.23
CA LEU A 242 8.29 -19.40 -1.45
C LEU A 242 9.23 -19.62 -0.26
N ALA A 243 10.47 -19.12 -0.33
CA ALA A 243 11.43 -19.20 0.76
C ALA A 243 11.19 -18.14 1.85
N VAL A 244 10.61 -17.00 1.49
CA VAL A 244 10.40 -15.85 2.39
C VAL A 244 8.99 -15.84 2.98
N VAL A 245 7.96 -16.05 2.15
CA VAL A 245 6.55 -15.81 2.52
C VAL A 245 5.88 -17.05 3.07
N ASN A 246 5.19 -16.88 4.21
CA ASN A 246 4.42 -17.95 4.81
C ASN A 246 3.04 -18.12 4.12
N GLN A 247 2.85 -19.24 3.41
CA GLN A 247 1.69 -19.48 2.55
C GLN A 247 0.37 -19.84 3.26
N ARG A 248 0.30 -19.81 4.59
CA ARG A 248 -0.86 -20.30 5.37
C ARG A 248 -2.14 -19.43 5.27
N ARG A 249 -2.25 -18.58 4.25
CA ARG A 249 -3.31 -17.56 4.11
C ARG A 249 -4.38 -17.89 3.07
N TRP A 250 -4.32 -19.07 2.45
CA TRP A 250 -5.30 -19.46 1.43
C TRP A 250 -6.66 -19.79 2.05
N SER A 251 -7.70 -19.12 1.55
CA SER A 251 -9.08 -19.38 1.89
C SER A 251 -9.67 -20.45 0.97
N SER A 252 -10.39 -21.39 1.57
CA SER A 252 -11.26 -22.33 0.86
C SER A 252 -12.70 -21.81 0.71
N ASP A 253 -12.99 -20.58 1.16
CA ASP A 253 -14.33 -19.96 1.02
C ASP A 253 -14.52 -19.36 -0.40
N LEU A 254 -14.87 -20.24 -1.32
CA LEU A 254 -15.14 -19.88 -2.72
C LEU A 254 -16.39 -19.01 -2.87
N ALA A 255 -17.35 -19.11 -1.95
CA ALA A 255 -18.56 -18.31 -1.98
C ALA A 255 -18.24 -16.84 -1.67
N MET A 256 -17.46 -16.59 -0.62
CA MET A 256 -16.96 -15.25 -0.31
C MET A 256 -16.05 -14.70 -1.42
N THR A 257 -15.15 -15.53 -1.96
CA THR A 257 -14.30 -15.16 -3.09
C THR A 257 -15.14 -14.71 -4.31
N GLY A 258 -16.19 -15.46 -4.64
CA GLY A 258 -17.13 -15.11 -5.71
C GLY A 258 -17.92 -13.83 -5.42
N ALA A 259 -18.31 -13.61 -4.16
CA ALA A 259 -18.99 -12.38 -3.74
C ALA A 259 -18.08 -11.15 -3.89
N LEU A 260 -16.81 -11.25 -3.46
CA LEU A 260 -15.80 -10.22 -3.63
C LEU A 260 -15.53 -9.93 -5.11
N LEU A 261 -15.38 -10.96 -5.94
CA LEU A 261 -15.19 -10.79 -7.39
C LEU A 261 -16.39 -10.08 -8.05
N ARG A 262 -17.61 -10.47 -7.71
CA ARG A 262 -18.82 -9.80 -8.22
C ARG A 262 -18.87 -8.34 -7.74
N ARG A 263 -18.51 -8.08 -6.48
CA ARG A 263 -18.49 -6.74 -5.90
C ARG A 263 -17.45 -5.86 -6.58
N SER A 264 -16.27 -6.42 -6.88
CA SER A 264 -15.17 -5.74 -7.56
C SER A 264 -15.55 -5.26 -8.95
N VAL A 265 -16.33 -6.06 -9.69
CA VAL A 265 -16.84 -5.70 -11.01
C VAL A 265 -17.95 -4.65 -10.92
N THR A 266 -18.96 -4.91 -10.10
CA THR A 266 -20.19 -4.09 -10.04
C THR A 266 -19.98 -2.73 -9.39
N HIS A 267 -19.14 -2.65 -8.35
CA HIS A 267 -18.92 -1.43 -7.56
C HIS A 267 -17.57 -0.77 -7.83
N GLY A 268 -16.65 -1.47 -8.50
CA GLY A 268 -15.33 -0.95 -8.87
C GLY A 268 -15.17 -0.74 -10.37
N ILE A 269 -14.88 -1.83 -11.09
CA ILE A 269 -14.45 -1.80 -12.50
C ILE A 269 -15.47 -1.09 -13.40
N VAL A 270 -16.74 -1.50 -13.36
CA VAL A 270 -17.77 -0.99 -14.28
C VAL A 270 -18.08 0.50 -14.05
N PRO A 271 -18.34 0.96 -12.81
CA PRO A 271 -18.45 2.40 -12.52
C PRO A 271 -17.22 3.20 -12.93
N GLY A 272 -16.01 2.65 -12.75
CA GLY A 272 -14.75 3.30 -13.12
C GLY A 272 -14.61 3.58 -14.63
N LEU A 273 -15.30 2.81 -15.49
CA LEU A 273 -15.36 3.08 -16.93
C LEU A 273 -16.12 4.37 -17.28
N ALA A 274 -17.06 4.78 -16.42
CA ALA A 274 -17.82 6.02 -16.55
C ALA A 274 -17.16 7.22 -15.86
N GLY A 275 -16.00 7.03 -15.22
CA GLY A 275 -15.39 8.02 -14.33
C GLY A 275 -16.00 8.05 -12.92
N GLY A 276 -16.79 7.04 -12.53
CA GLY A 276 -17.28 6.84 -11.16
C GLY A 276 -16.19 6.31 -10.20
N PRO A 277 -16.48 6.13 -8.91
CA PRO A 277 -17.81 5.95 -8.30
C PRO A 277 -18.61 7.22 -7.95
N TRP A 278 -18.03 8.42 -8.04
CA TRP A 278 -18.58 9.70 -7.54
C TRP A 278 -18.69 9.81 -6.02
N ASP A 279 -18.94 8.72 -5.31
CA ASP A 279 -18.99 8.70 -3.85
C ASP A 279 -18.00 7.69 -3.25
N TRP A 280 -17.43 8.08 -2.11
CA TRP A 280 -16.41 7.33 -1.37
C TRP A 280 -16.72 7.41 0.12
N ALA A 281 -16.88 6.25 0.73
CA ALA A 281 -17.05 6.13 2.17
C ALA A 281 -15.73 5.72 2.84
N ARG A 282 -15.59 6.12 4.11
CA ARG A 282 -14.46 5.76 4.97
C ARG A 282 -14.92 5.69 6.42
N TRP A 283 -14.41 4.71 7.17
CA TRP A 283 -14.37 4.71 8.63
C TRP A 283 -12.90 4.60 9.02
N ALA A 284 -12.39 5.50 9.87
CA ALA A 284 -10.99 5.41 10.30
C ALA A 284 -10.78 4.17 11.19
N PRO A 285 -9.66 3.44 11.06
CA PRO A 285 -8.49 3.69 10.24
C PRO A 285 -8.48 2.95 8.88
N ALA A 286 -9.64 2.68 8.26
CA ALA A 286 -9.67 2.06 6.94
C ALA A 286 -9.36 3.04 5.81
N SER A 287 -8.95 2.50 4.66
CA SER A 287 -8.79 3.23 3.40
C SER A 287 -10.17 3.51 2.80
N PRO A 288 -10.38 4.64 2.09
CA PRO A 288 -11.62 4.89 1.37
C PRO A 288 -11.99 3.74 0.43
N TRP A 289 -13.30 3.44 0.34
CA TRP A 289 -13.84 2.49 -0.61
C TRP A 289 -14.99 3.10 -1.43
N ALA A 290 -15.13 2.61 -2.65
CA ALA A 290 -16.08 3.11 -3.63
C ALA A 290 -17.54 2.77 -3.25
N THR A 291 -18.42 3.76 -3.21
CA THR A 291 -19.88 3.61 -2.94
C THR A 291 -20.71 4.15 -4.11
N PRO A 292 -20.57 3.61 -5.33
CA PRO A 292 -21.21 4.18 -6.50
C PRO A 292 -22.74 4.16 -6.38
N PRO A 293 -23.43 5.29 -6.63
CA PRO A 293 -24.87 5.28 -6.80
C PRO A 293 -25.30 4.35 -7.94
N THR A 294 -26.50 3.77 -7.84
CA THR A 294 -27.05 2.87 -8.86
C THR A 294 -27.04 3.48 -10.26
N SER A 295 -27.26 4.79 -10.38
CA SER A 295 -27.19 5.52 -11.65
C SER A 295 -25.81 5.42 -12.32
N VAL A 296 -24.73 5.52 -11.55
CA VAL A 296 -23.33 5.39 -12.03
C VAL A 296 -23.04 3.97 -12.45
N MET A 297 -23.52 2.98 -11.69
CA MET A 297 -23.38 1.56 -12.05
C MET A 297 -24.08 1.27 -13.39
N LEU A 298 -25.32 1.74 -13.56
CA LEU A 298 -26.08 1.58 -14.80
C LEU A 298 -25.41 2.29 -15.97
N LEU A 299 -24.91 3.52 -15.76
CA LEU A 299 -24.15 4.27 -16.76
C LEU A 299 -22.87 3.53 -17.18
N GLY A 300 -22.13 2.97 -16.22
CA GLY A 300 -20.95 2.15 -16.49
C GLY A 300 -21.26 0.93 -17.37
N TRP A 301 -22.35 0.21 -17.07
CA TRP A 301 -22.80 -0.91 -17.89
C TRP A 301 -23.22 -0.46 -19.30
N PHE A 302 -23.96 0.65 -19.40
CA PHE A 302 -24.34 1.22 -20.69
C PHE A 302 -23.11 1.58 -21.55
N ILE A 303 -22.10 2.21 -20.94
CA ILE A 303 -20.84 2.54 -21.62
C ILE A 303 -20.10 1.26 -22.04
N LEU A 304 -20.00 0.26 -21.16
CA LEU A 304 -19.32 -1.00 -21.47
C LEU A 304 -19.98 -1.74 -22.64
N VAL A 305 -21.31 -1.90 -22.60
CA VAL A 305 -22.09 -2.55 -23.66
C VAL A 305 -22.01 -1.73 -24.95
N GLY A 306 -22.11 -0.40 -24.87
CA GLY A 306 -21.98 0.49 -26.03
C GLY A 306 -20.61 0.39 -26.69
N LEU A 307 -19.53 0.42 -25.91
CA LEU A 307 -18.15 0.25 -26.41
C LEU A 307 -17.94 -1.11 -27.05
N LEU A 308 -18.45 -2.17 -26.42
CA LEU A 308 -18.41 -3.53 -26.96
C LEU A 308 -19.15 -3.59 -28.30
N ALA A 309 -20.41 -3.15 -28.35
CA ALA A 309 -21.23 -3.16 -29.56
C ALA A 309 -20.59 -2.35 -30.69
N VAL A 310 -20.21 -1.10 -30.44
CA VAL A 310 -19.57 -0.22 -31.45
C VAL A 310 -18.26 -0.83 -31.94
N SER A 311 -17.45 -1.42 -31.05
CA SER A 311 -16.19 -2.05 -31.44
C SER A 311 -16.41 -3.31 -32.29
N LEU A 312 -17.40 -4.15 -32.00
CA LEU A 312 -17.73 -5.35 -32.76
C LEU A 312 -18.31 -5.02 -34.15
N ILE A 313 -19.15 -3.98 -34.22
CA ILE A 313 -19.72 -3.46 -35.48
C ILE A 313 -18.62 -2.83 -36.34
N ARG A 314 -17.70 -2.08 -35.73
CA ARG A 314 -16.68 -1.33 -36.48
C ARG A 314 -15.45 -2.14 -36.82
N LYS A 315 -14.97 -3.02 -35.94
CA LYS A 315 -13.66 -3.68 -36.07
C LYS A 315 -13.80 -5.17 -36.46
N ARG A 316 -12.85 -5.66 -37.24
CA ARG A 316 -12.64 -7.09 -37.50
C ARG A 316 -11.66 -7.65 -36.45
N ARG A 317 -11.80 -8.93 -36.11
CA ARG A 317 -10.86 -9.70 -35.24
C ARG A 317 -10.65 -9.12 -33.83
N ILE A 318 -11.67 -8.45 -33.28
CA ILE A 318 -11.57 -7.82 -31.96
C ILE A 318 -12.06 -8.71 -30.80
N GLY A 319 -12.71 -9.83 -31.09
CA GLY A 319 -13.27 -10.73 -30.06
C GLY A 319 -12.22 -11.19 -29.04
N LEU A 320 -11.02 -11.58 -29.50
CA LEU A 320 -9.94 -11.99 -28.60
C LEU A 320 -9.42 -10.84 -27.72
N VAL A 321 -9.45 -9.59 -28.19
CA VAL A 321 -9.03 -8.44 -27.39
C VAL A 321 -9.98 -8.25 -26.20
N TRP A 322 -11.30 -8.36 -26.43
CA TRP A 322 -12.30 -8.30 -25.36
C TRP A 322 -12.22 -9.50 -24.42
N LEU A 323 -12.01 -10.71 -24.95
CA LEU A 323 -11.83 -11.91 -24.13
C LEU A 323 -10.60 -11.78 -23.23
N THR A 324 -9.48 -11.27 -23.74
CA THR A 324 -8.29 -11.00 -22.93
C THR A 324 -8.55 -9.91 -21.88
N ALA A 325 -9.28 -8.83 -22.22
CA ALA A 325 -9.64 -7.81 -21.25
C ALA A 325 -10.50 -8.35 -20.09
N ALA A 326 -11.54 -9.12 -20.42
CA ALA A 326 -12.41 -9.75 -19.42
C ALA A 326 -11.66 -10.81 -18.60
N GLY A 327 -10.85 -11.63 -19.25
CA GLY A 327 -10.02 -12.65 -18.60
C GLY A 327 -9.02 -12.02 -17.64
N TYR A 328 -8.32 -10.95 -18.03
CA TYR A 328 -7.37 -10.26 -17.16
C TYR A 328 -8.07 -9.62 -15.95
N ALA A 329 -9.22 -8.98 -16.17
CA ALA A 329 -10.02 -8.36 -15.10
C ALA A 329 -10.46 -9.35 -14.02
N VAL A 330 -10.67 -10.62 -14.37
CA VAL A 330 -11.00 -11.68 -13.42
C VAL A 330 -9.74 -12.33 -12.85
N ALA A 331 -8.82 -12.78 -13.70
CA ALA A 331 -7.66 -13.57 -13.32
C ALA A 331 -6.74 -12.85 -12.34
N CYS A 332 -6.58 -11.52 -12.45
CA CYS A 332 -5.73 -10.76 -11.53
C CYS A 332 -6.34 -10.52 -10.16
N GLN A 333 -7.65 -10.74 -9.99
CA GLN A 333 -8.37 -10.52 -8.74
C GLN A 333 -8.52 -11.82 -7.94
N VAL A 334 -8.65 -12.96 -8.63
CA VAL A 334 -8.88 -14.27 -7.99
C VAL A 334 -7.81 -14.61 -6.95
N PRO A 335 -6.49 -14.55 -7.22
CA PRO A 335 -5.47 -14.87 -6.22
C PRO A 335 -5.54 -13.95 -4.99
N ILE A 336 -5.82 -12.66 -5.20
CA ILE A 336 -5.92 -11.67 -4.12
C ILE A 336 -7.07 -12.05 -3.18
N TYR A 337 -8.24 -12.36 -3.73
CA TYR A 337 -9.40 -12.73 -2.91
C TYR A 337 -9.27 -14.12 -2.30
N LEU A 338 -8.58 -15.07 -2.94
CA LEU A 338 -8.26 -16.35 -2.32
C LEU A 338 -7.32 -16.18 -1.12
N MET A 339 -6.36 -15.26 -1.17
CA MET A 339 -5.40 -15.03 -0.08
C MET A 339 -5.90 -14.07 1.01
N ARG A 340 -6.93 -13.27 0.73
CA ARG A 340 -7.44 -12.23 1.66
C ARG A 340 -8.88 -12.43 2.10
N SER A 341 -9.57 -13.48 1.65
CA SER A 341 -10.93 -13.79 2.10
C SER A 341 -10.95 -14.73 3.30
N SER A 342 -12.03 -14.64 4.06
CA SER A 342 -12.42 -15.49 5.17
C SER A 342 -13.92 -15.33 5.37
N ARG A 343 -14.53 -16.18 6.19
CA ARG A 343 -15.97 -16.10 6.52
C ARG A 343 -16.42 -14.70 7.01
N PHE A 344 -15.50 -13.93 7.60
CA PHE A 344 -15.77 -12.61 8.19
C PHE A 344 -15.19 -11.45 7.37
N THR A 345 -14.73 -11.70 6.14
CA THR A 345 -14.18 -10.64 5.29
C THR A 345 -15.27 -9.72 4.79
N ALA A 346 -15.07 -8.42 5.00
CA ALA A 346 -15.95 -7.36 4.52
C ALA A 346 -15.89 -7.23 2.99
N LEU A 347 -17.05 -7.04 2.34
CA LEU A 347 -17.12 -6.89 0.87
C LEU A 347 -16.48 -5.59 0.37
N GLU A 348 -16.40 -4.60 1.26
CA GLU A 348 -15.76 -3.30 1.09
C GLU A 348 -14.29 -3.44 0.69
N LEU A 349 -13.62 -4.56 1.04
CA LEU A 349 -12.26 -4.87 0.60
C LEU A 349 -12.13 -4.79 -0.94
N ALA A 350 -13.11 -5.33 -1.67
CA ALA A 350 -13.14 -5.31 -3.14
C ALA A 350 -13.48 -3.92 -3.72
N GLN A 351 -13.96 -2.99 -2.89
CA GLN A 351 -14.35 -1.63 -3.26
C GLN A 351 -13.24 -0.60 -2.99
N THR A 352 -12.16 -0.96 -2.30
CA THR A 352 -11.01 -0.07 -2.05
C THR A 352 -10.28 0.35 -3.34
N LEU A 353 -10.49 -0.35 -4.46
CA LEU A 353 -9.89 -0.12 -5.77
C LEU A 353 -8.35 -0.22 -5.88
N ARG A 354 -7.63 -0.41 -4.77
CA ARG A 354 -6.15 -0.47 -4.74
C ARG A 354 -5.54 -1.58 -5.59
N TYR A 355 -6.31 -2.58 -6.00
CA TYR A 355 -5.85 -3.72 -6.81
C TYR A 355 -6.07 -3.58 -8.32
N PHE A 356 -6.62 -2.46 -8.80
CA PHE A 356 -6.91 -2.22 -10.22
C PHE A 356 -5.91 -1.35 -11.01
N PRO A 357 -4.85 -0.71 -10.47
CA PRO A 357 -3.98 0.14 -11.27
C PRO A 357 -3.37 -0.57 -12.50
N ASP A 358 -3.06 -1.86 -12.42
CA ASP A 358 -2.55 -2.65 -13.55
C ASP A 358 -3.63 -2.93 -14.61
N LEU A 359 -4.86 -3.21 -14.19
CA LEU A 359 -6.00 -3.37 -15.10
C LEU A 359 -6.17 -2.11 -15.97
N VAL A 360 -6.01 -0.91 -15.40
CA VAL A 360 -6.09 0.35 -16.16
C VAL A 360 -5.06 0.40 -17.29
N VAL A 361 -3.80 0.07 -17.00
CA VAL A 361 -2.72 0.05 -17.99
C VAL A 361 -2.99 -1.03 -19.06
N VAL A 362 -3.41 -2.23 -18.65
CA VAL A 362 -3.74 -3.31 -19.60
C VAL A 362 -4.91 -2.92 -20.51
N LEU A 363 -5.99 -2.34 -19.98
CA LEU A 363 -7.11 -1.88 -20.78
C LEU A 363 -6.69 -0.78 -21.78
N ALA A 364 -5.81 0.14 -21.38
CA ALA A 364 -5.27 1.16 -22.28
C ALA A 364 -4.42 0.56 -23.41
N LEU A 365 -3.58 -0.43 -23.11
CA LEU A 365 -2.79 -1.16 -24.10
C LEU A 365 -3.70 -1.96 -25.04
N LEU A 366 -4.70 -2.68 -24.52
CA LEU A 366 -5.66 -3.45 -25.32
C LEU A 366 -6.53 -2.53 -26.18
N ALA A 367 -6.91 -1.35 -25.70
CA ALA A 367 -7.57 -0.33 -26.51
C ALA A 367 -6.66 0.16 -27.65
N ALA A 368 -5.36 0.35 -27.39
CA ALA A 368 -4.40 0.67 -28.45
C ALA A 368 -4.31 -0.44 -29.49
N VAL A 369 -4.25 -1.71 -29.08
CA VAL A 369 -4.32 -2.86 -30.00
C VAL A 369 -5.63 -2.82 -30.80
N ALA A 370 -6.77 -2.57 -30.15
CA ALA A 370 -8.08 -2.49 -30.80
C ALA A 370 -8.16 -1.41 -31.88
N PHE A 371 -7.52 -0.25 -31.65
CA PHE A 371 -7.48 0.82 -32.64
C PHE A 371 -6.67 0.45 -33.89
N THR A 372 -5.70 -0.47 -33.79
CA THR A 372 -4.96 -0.98 -34.95
C THR A 372 -5.74 -1.99 -35.79
N ALA A 373 -6.80 -2.58 -35.24
CA ALA A 373 -7.60 -3.57 -35.95
C ALA A 373 -8.30 -2.96 -37.19
N PRO A 374 -8.41 -3.69 -38.31
CA PRO A 374 -9.03 -3.19 -39.53
C PRO A 374 -10.53 -2.96 -39.33
N ASN A 375 -11.05 -1.90 -39.95
CA ASN A 375 -12.49 -1.60 -39.90
C ASN A 375 -13.26 -2.52 -40.85
N ARG A 376 -14.54 -2.79 -40.56
CA ARG A 376 -15.47 -3.46 -41.47
C ARG A 376 -15.96 -2.48 -42.53
N GLU A 377 -16.12 -2.93 -43.77
CA GLU A 377 -16.64 -2.10 -44.87
C GLU A 377 -18.07 -1.60 -44.61
N SER A 378 -18.91 -2.42 -43.97
CA SER A 378 -20.27 -2.03 -43.55
C SER A 378 -20.31 -0.92 -42.49
N SER A 379 -19.17 -0.56 -41.90
CA SER A 379 -19.07 0.46 -40.85
C SER A 379 -18.56 1.82 -41.33
N ARG A 380 -18.56 2.07 -42.66
CA ARG A 380 -18.14 3.36 -43.24
C ARG A 380 -18.93 4.56 -42.71
N TRP A 381 -20.20 4.37 -42.32
CA TRP A 381 -21.02 5.40 -41.69
C TRP A 381 -20.47 5.88 -40.32
N LEU A 382 -19.62 5.08 -39.66
CA LEU A 382 -18.92 5.42 -38.43
C LEU A 382 -17.55 6.10 -38.68
N ASP A 383 -17.19 6.39 -39.93
CA ASP A 383 -15.91 7.03 -40.26
C ASP A 383 -15.83 8.47 -39.73
N THR A 384 -14.64 9.07 -39.86
CA THR A 384 -14.41 10.39 -39.28
C THR A 384 -15.34 11.42 -39.91
N SER A 385 -16.11 12.10 -39.06
CA SER A 385 -16.99 13.20 -39.43
C SER A 385 -16.88 14.29 -38.37
N ARG A 386 -17.31 15.52 -38.71
CA ARG A 386 -17.35 16.63 -37.75
C ARG A 386 -18.22 16.26 -36.54
N THR A 387 -19.39 15.68 -36.80
CA THR A 387 -20.34 15.21 -35.78
C THR A 387 -19.72 14.16 -34.87
N ARG A 388 -19.07 13.14 -35.43
CA ARG A 388 -18.42 12.09 -34.62
C ARG A 388 -17.28 12.67 -33.78
N THR A 389 -16.49 13.57 -34.36
CA THR A 389 -15.41 14.26 -33.63
C THR A 389 -15.99 15.04 -32.46
N ALA A 390 -17.05 15.84 -32.68
CA ALA A 390 -17.74 16.55 -31.62
C ALA A 390 -18.28 15.59 -30.53
N LEU A 391 -18.97 14.51 -30.90
CA LEU A 391 -19.50 13.52 -29.95
C LEU A 391 -18.39 12.86 -29.13
N THR A 392 -17.29 12.45 -29.77
CA THR A 392 -16.16 11.84 -29.06
C THR A 392 -15.42 12.84 -28.15
N SER A 393 -15.30 14.10 -28.56
CA SER A 393 -14.77 15.17 -27.71
C SER A 393 -15.67 15.44 -26.51
N VAL A 394 -16.99 15.53 -26.70
CA VAL A 394 -17.96 15.70 -25.60
C VAL A 394 -17.91 14.49 -24.66
N ALA A 395 -17.89 13.28 -25.17
CA ALA A 395 -17.77 12.08 -24.34
C ALA A 395 -16.46 12.05 -23.53
N ALA A 396 -15.34 12.46 -24.14
CA ALA A 396 -14.06 12.57 -23.45
C ALA A 396 -14.08 13.66 -22.36
N LEU A 397 -14.69 14.82 -22.63
CA LEU A 397 -14.87 15.89 -21.65
C LEU A 397 -15.78 15.47 -20.49
N LEU A 398 -16.88 14.78 -20.78
CA LEU A 398 -17.78 14.23 -19.75
C LEU A 398 -17.09 13.17 -18.89
N PHE A 399 -16.31 12.27 -19.50
CA PHE A 399 -15.50 11.29 -18.77
C PHE A 399 -14.46 11.97 -17.88
N LEU A 400 -13.77 13.01 -18.39
CA LEU A 400 -12.83 13.80 -17.61
C LEU A 400 -13.51 14.49 -16.42
N ALA A 401 -14.62 15.19 -16.65
CA ALA A 401 -15.38 15.86 -15.60
C ALA A 401 -15.88 14.87 -14.53
N SER A 402 -16.44 13.74 -14.97
CA SER A 402 -16.88 12.63 -14.11
C SER A 402 -15.74 12.09 -13.25
N SER A 403 -14.59 11.81 -13.88
CA SER A 403 -13.41 11.28 -13.20
C SER A 403 -12.78 12.28 -12.22
N LEU A 404 -12.72 13.55 -12.59
CA LEU A 404 -12.23 14.63 -11.71
C LEU A 404 -13.17 14.83 -10.53
N HIS A 405 -14.49 14.78 -10.73
CA HIS A 405 -15.47 14.81 -9.65
C HIS A 405 -15.26 13.64 -8.68
N SER A 406 -15.13 12.42 -9.20
CA SER A 406 -14.83 11.24 -8.38
C SER A 406 -13.47 11.32 -7.67
N THR A 407 -12.50 12.02 -8.25
CA THR A 407 -11.19 12.26 -7.63
C THR A 407 -11.30 13.27 -6.49
N LEU A 408 -12.12 14.31 -6.66
CA LEU A 408 -12.36 15.32 -5.65
C LEU A 408 -13.07 14.74 -4.43
N THR A 409 -14.10 13.91 -4.64
CA THR A 409 -14.81 13.24 -3.52
C THR A 409 -13.95 12.17 -2.85
N PHE A 410 -13.02 11.54 -3.59
CA PHE A 410 -11.98 10.71 -2.96
C PHE A 410 -11.09 11.56 -2.03
N LEU A 411 -10.62 12.73 -2.50
CA LEU A 411 -9.75 13.59 -1.71
C LEU A 411 -10.41 14.06 -0.40
N THR A 412 -11.71 14.38 -0.43
CA THR A 412 -12.43 14.74 0.80
C THR A 412 -12.45 13.60 1.81
N SER A 413 -12.66 12.36 1.36
CA SER A 413 -12.61 11.17 2.20
C SER A 413 -11.18 10.84 2.68
N TRP A 414 -10.19 11.06 1.82
CA TRP A 414 -8.77 10.81 2.12
C TRP A 414 -8.21 11.76 3.19
N ARG A 415 -8.68 13.02 3.20
CA ARG A 415 -8.31 14.04 4.18
C ARG A 415 -8.84 13.78 5.59
N ASP A 416 -9.88 12.97 5.74
CA ASP A 416 -10.35 12.52 7.05
C ASP A 416 -9.37 11.48 7.63
N ASN A 417 -8.20 11.96 8.04
CA ASN A 417 -7.08 11.15 8.49
C ASN A 417 -6.67 11.53 9.93
N PRO A 418 -6.94 10.67 10.94
CA PRO A 418 -6.55 10.93 12.33
C PRO A 418 -5.04 10.93 12.56
N ALA A 419 -4.24 10.31 11.67
CA ALA A 419 -2.79 10.20 11.84
C ALA A 419 -2.07 11.55 11.73
N GLU A 420 -2.55 12.48 10.88
CA GLU A 420 -1.89 13.77 10.69
C GLU A 420 -1.87 14.64 11.97
N PRO A 421 -3.02 14.98 12.58
CA PRO A 421 -3.01 15.76 13.80
C PRO A 421 -2.34 15.01 14.95
N TYR A 422 -2.51 13.67 15.03
CA TYR A 422 -1.85 12.85 16.06
C TYR A 422 -0.33 12.97 15.99
N LEU A 423 0.27 12.73 14.81
CA LEU A 423 1.72 12.73 14.64
C LEU A 423 2.34 14.12 14.88
N LYS A 424 1.66 15.18 14.42
CA LYS A 424 2.11 16.56 14.66
C LYS A 424 2.11 16.91 16.15
N ASN A 425 1.02 16.58 16.86
CA ASN A 425 0.92 16.81 18.30
C ASN A 425 1.94 15.97 19.09
N ALA A 426 2.15 14.72 18.68
CA ALA A 426 3.07 13.81 19.36
C ALA A 426 4.52 14.28 19.19
N GLN A 427 4.92 14.66 17.98
CA GLN A 427 6.25 15.24 17.74
C GLN A 427 6.48 16.51 18.57
N ALA A 428 5.51 17.43 18.60
CA ALA A 428 5.63 18.65 19.39
C ALA A 428 5.71 18.35 20.90
N GLY A 429 4.89 17.42 21.41
CA GLY A 429 4.88 17.03 22.82
C GLY A 429 6.15 16.29 23.26
N LEU A 430 6.68 15.43 22.40
CA LEU A 430 7.94 14.71 22.63
C LEU A 430 9.13 15.67 22.63
N ALA A 431 9.18 16.62 21.69
CA ALA A 431 10.26 17.61 21.61
C ALA A 431 10.25 18.61 22.79
N ALA A 432 9.08 18.92 23.34
CA ALA A 432 8.94 19.83 24.48
C ALA A 432 9.23 19.16 25.84
N THR A 433 9.47 17.85 25.86
CA THR A 433 9.63 17.08 27.09
C THR A 433 11.10 17.02 27.54
N ASP A 434 11.31 17.12 28.85
CA ASP A 434 12.61 16.82 29.45
C ASP A 434 13.08 15.42 29.05
N SER A 435 14.20 15.37 28.34
CA SER A 435 14.79 14.14 27.82
C SER A 435 15.46 13.29 28.90
N ALA A 436 15.66 13.82 30.11
CA ALA A 436 16.27 13.09 31.22
C ALA A 436 15.36 12.01 31.81
N VAL A 437 14.04 12.14 31.65
CA VAL A 437 13.06 11.17 32.16
C VAL A 437 12.51 10.34 31.00
N PRO A 438 12.72 9.02 30.99
CA PRO A 438 12.22 8.18 29.91
C PRO A 438 10.69 8.14 29.90
N LEU A 439 10.12 8.04 28.71
CA LEU A 439 8.69 7.79 28.53
C LEU A 439 8.44 6.28 28.53
N LEU A 440 7.40 5.85 29.23
CA LEU A 440 6.99 4.45 29.18
C LEU A 440 6.58 4.09 27.76
N ASP A 441 7.17 3.02 27.19
CA ASP A 441 6.80 2.57 25.87
C ASP A 441 5.34 2.07 25.86
N GLN A 442 4.61 2.53 24.85
CA GLN A 442 3.15 2.42 24.82
C GLN A 442 2.67 2.29 23.38
N GLU A 443 1.51 1.65 23.23
CA GLU A 443 0.80 1.62 21.96
C GLU A 443 0.31 3.03 21.62
N VAL A 444 0.36 3.36 20.33
CA VAL A 444 -0.25 4.59 19.82
C VAL A 444 -1.75 4.41 19.63
N ASP A 445 -2.45 5.50 19.32
CA ASP A 445 -3.91 5.44 19.20
C ASP A 445 -4.34 4.41 18.12
N PRO A 446 -5.31 3.52 18.40
CA PRO A 446 -5.76 2.52 17.44
C PRO A 446 -6.35 3.07 16.14
N LEU A 447 -6.79 4.35 16.11
CA LEU A 447 -7.20 5.03 14.89
C LEU A 447 -6.00 5.49 14.04
N VAL A 448 -4.78 5.43 14.57
CA VAL A 448 -3.52 5.71 13.85
C VAL A 448 -2.91 4.41 13.36
N LEU A 449 -2.64 3.46 14.28
CA LEU A 449 -2.11 2.14 13.93
C LEU A 449 -2.57 1.10 14.96
N GLN A 450 -3.31 0.09 14.51
CA GLN A 450 -3.89 -0.91 15.40
C GLN A 450 -2.84 -1.93 15.89
N ARG A 451 -3.14 -2.57 17.02
CA ARG A 451 -2.33 -3.63 17.65
C ARG A 451 -2.01 -4.82 16.74
N VAL A 452 -2.77 -5.04 15.67
CA VAL A 452 -2.44 -6.08 14.67
C VAL A 452 -1.09 -5.82 13.99
N ALA A 453 -0.61 -4.58 14.00
CA ALA A 453 0.68 -4.17 13.46
C ALA A 453 1.81 -4.20 14.50
N TRP A 454 1.61 -4.80 15.68
CA TRP A 454 2.67 -4.99 16.67
C TRP A 454 3.91 -5.63 16.03
N PRO A 455 5.14 -5.17 16.34
CA PRO A 455 5.49 -4.13 17.31
C PRO A 455 5.48 -2.71 16.76
N GLU A 456 5.18 -2.52 15.48
CA GLU A 456 5.29 -1.21 14.81
C GLU A 456 4.24 -0.18 15.28
N ASN A 457 3.22 -0.61 16.02
CA ASN A 457 2.26 0.29 16.68
C ASN A 457 2.77 0.86 18.02
N LEU A 458 3.99 0.53 18.45
CA LEU A 458 4.60 1.12 19.64
C LEU A 458 5.17 2.51 19.34
N ALA A 459 5.10 3.41 20.32
CA ALA A 459 5.67 4.75 20.22
C ALA A 459 7.20 4.68 19.99
N SER A 460 7.88 3.73 20.62
CA SER A 460 9.31 3.46 20.41
C SER A 460 9.68 3.12 18.97
N HIS A 461 8.79 2.44 18.24
CA HIS A 461 8.97 2.11 16.82
C HIS A 461 8.64 3.31 15.95
N MET A 462 7.43 3.87 16.08
CA MET A 462 6.95 4.92 15.19
C MET A 462 7.78 6.22 15.28
N PHE A 463 8.31 6.54 16.47
CA PHE A 463 9.16 7.70 16.69
C PHE A 463 10.65 7.36 16.78
N ALA A 464 11.07 6.14 16.42
CA ALA A 464 12.46 5.68 16.54
C ALA A 464 13.48 6.66 15.96
N LEU A 465 13.19 7.23 14.78
CA LEU A 465 14.07 8.16 14.05
C LEU A 465 13.89 9.64 14.41
N VAL A 466 12.92 9.98 15.25
CA VAL A 466 12.78 11.34 15.79
C VAL A 466 13.91 11.57 16.80
N ARG A 467 14.66 12.66 16.64
CA ARG A 467 15.82 12.98 17.50
C ARG A 467 15.42 13.69 18.79
N ASP A 468 14.56 14.71 18.66
CA ASP A 468 14.14 15.54 19.79
C ASP A 468 12.98 14.84 20.51
N ARG A 469 13.32 13.88 21.37
CA ARG A 469 12.37 13.13 22.20
C ARG A 469 13.08 12.49 23.41
N PRO A 470 12.34 12.18 24.50
CA PRO A 470 12.85 11.30 25.54
C PRO A 470 13.13 9.88 25.02
N GLU A 471 13.93 9.13 25.77
CA GLU A 471 14.08 7.68 25.56
C GLU A 471 12.75 6.98 25.85
N PHE A 472 12.45 5.92 25.09
CA PHE A 472 11.34 5.02 25.41
C PHE A 472 11.88 3.83 26.19
N ALA A 473 11.33 3.58 27.36
CA ALA A 473 11.80 2.52 28.26
C ALA A 473 10.65 1.67 28.80
N SER A 474 11.00 0.52 29.36
CA SER A 474 10.06 -0.38 30.05
C SER A 474 9.67 0.13 31.45
N ALA A 475 10.35 1.16 31.97
CA ALA A 475 10.03 1.77 33.26
C ALA A 475 10.31 3.27 33.31
N THR A 476 9.55 3.99 34.13
CA THR A 476 9.71 5.44 34.35
C THR A 476 9.27 5.84 35.75
N THR A 477 9.79 6.96 36.26
CA THR A 477 9.36 7.59 37.52
C THR A 477 8.23 8.61 37.32
N GLN A 478 8.01 9.06 36.09
CA GLN A 478 6.94 10.02 35.75
C GLN A 478 6.03 9.44 34.67
N LEU A 479 4.82 9.07 35.06
CA LEU A 479 3.88 8.46 34.13
C LEU A 479 3.24 9.52 33.22
N ARG A 480 3.51 9.39 31.92
CA ARG A 480 2.95 10.21 30.85
C ARG A 480 2.46 9.31 29.72
N MET A 481 1.44 9.76 29.01
CA MET A 481 0.89 9.03 27.86
C MET A 481 0.61 9.96 26.68
N LEU A 482 0.65 9.41 25.48
CA LEU A 482 0.08 10.06 24.30
C LEU A 482 -1.43 9.77 24.29
N ASP A 483 -2.25 10.82 24.40
CA ASP A 483 -3.70 10.69 24.29
C ASP A 483 -4.15 10.36 22.86
N SER A 484 -5.46 10.19 22.65
CA SER A 484 -6.02 9.87 21.32
C SER A 484 -5.82 10.97 20.27
N LYS A 485 -5.41 12.17 20.68
CA LYS A 485 -5.07 13.29 19.79
C LYS A 485 -3.55 13.43 19.62
N GLY A 486 -2.75 12.53 20.18
CA GLY A 486 -1.29 12.56 20.16
C GLY A 486 -0.70 13.60 21.11
N LYS A 487 -1.47 14.17 22.03
CA LYS A 487 -0.92 15.11 23.02
C LYS A 487 -0.29 14.33 24.16
N LEU A 488 0.91 14.74 24.55
CA LEU A 488 1.55 14.17 25.74
C LEU A 488 0.88 14.75 27.00
N ALA A 489 0.29 13.88 27.80
CA ALA A 489 -0.42 14.23 29.04
C ALA A 489 0.10 13.41 30.21
N GLY A 490 -0.08 13.93 31.43
CA GLY A 490 0.10 13.14 32.65
C GLY A 490 -0.88 11.98 32.68
N ALA A 491 -0.43 10.83 33.19
CA ALA A 491 -1.22 9.61 33.21
C ALA A 491 -1.24 8.96 34.60
N ARG A 492 -2.21 8.06 34.79
CA ARG A 492 -2.35 7.17 35.94
C ARG A 492 -2.55 5.74 35.47
N VAL A 493 -2.25 4.79 36.35
CA VAL A 493 -2.57 3.37 36.13
C VAL A 493 -4.01 3.12 36.58
N THR A 494 -4.81 2.46 35.74
CA THR A 494 -6.17 2.05 36.10
C THR A 494 -6.17 0.88 37.08
N TRP A 495 -7.22 0.79 37.91
CA TRP A 495 -7.37 -0.26 38.92
C TRP A 495 -8.01 -1.52 38.33
N VAL A 496 -7.35 -2.16 37.35
CA VAL A 496 -7.83 -3.45 36.81
C VAL A 496 -7.60 -4.54 37.84
N ARG A 497 -6.41 -4.56 38.45
CA ARG A 497 -6.07 -5.39 39.60
C ARG A 497 -5.31 -4.57 40.63
N THR A 498 -5.32 -5.08 41.85
CA THR A 498 -4.59 -4.54 42.99
C THR A 498 -3.62 -5.57 43.50
N ILE A 499 -2.40 -5.15 43.77
CA ILE A 499 -1.44 -5.98 44.51
C ILE A 499 -1.92 -6.05 45.97
N THR A 500 -2.12 -7.26 46.50
CA THR A 500 -2.55 -7.43 47.90
C THR A 500 -1.48 -6.93 48.88
N PRO A 501 -1.84 -6.50 50.10
CA PRO A 501 -0.84 -6.15 51.11
C PRO A 501 0.13 -7.31 51.39
N GLY A 502 1.43 -6.99 51.47
CA GLY A 502 2.48 -7.98 51.72
C GLY A 502 2.59 -8.41 53.19
N PRO A 503 3.18 -9.57 53.48
CA PRO A 503 3.18 -10.18 54.81
C PRO A 503 4.16 -9.55 55.80
N VAL A 504 5.13 -8.74 55.34
CA VAL A 504 6.18 -8.16 56.20
C VAL A 504 5.71 -6.83 56.77
N ALA A 505 5.56 -6.75 58.09
CA ALA A 505 5.17 -5.51 58.78
C ALA A 505 6.12 -4.35 58.41
N ASN A 506 5.54 -3.17 58.16
CA ASN A 506 6.24 -1.93 57.77
C ASN A 506 7.05 -1.98 56.45
N CYS A 507 7.04 -3.11 55.72
CA CYS A 507 7.78 -3.29 54.47
C CYS A 507 6.88 -3.72 53.30
N GLY A 508 5.81 -4.48 53.57
CA GLY A 508 4.99 -5.10 52.53
C GLY A 508 5.64 -6.40 52.05
N TYR A 509 6.20 -6.37 50.84
CA TYR A 509 6.99 -7.48 50.30
C TYR A 509 8.48 -7.16 50.35
N PHE A 510 9.25 -8.05 50.94
CA PHE A 510 10.72 -7.93 51.00
C PHE A 510 11.37 -8.72 49.87
N ALA A 511 12.25 -8.08 49.09
CA ALA A 511 12.97 -8.71 47.99
C ALA A 511 14.49 -8.44 48.06
N GLN A 512 15.27 -9.49 47.85
CA GLN A 512 16.73 -9.50 47.71
C GLN A 512 17.15 -10.42 46.54
N PRO A 513 18.43 -10.44 46.12
CA PRO A 513 18.86 -11.27 44.99
C PRO A 513 18.64 -12.78 45.21
N ASP A 514 18.83 -13.25 46.43
CA ASP A 514 18.65 -14.62 46.89
C ASP A 514 17.24 -14.89 47.48
N GLN A 515 16.46 -13.83 47.72
CA GLN A 515 15.10 -13.91 48.25
C GLN A 515 14.12 -13.15 47.35
N PRO A 516 13.65 -13.73 46.22
CA PRO A 516 12.66 -13.09 45.37
C PRO A 516 11.29 -12.98 46.08
N ALA A 517 10.62 -11.85 45.90
CA ALA A 517 9.27 -11.63 46.40
C ALA A 517 8.22 -12.05 45.37
N ARG A 518 7.13 -12.66 45.85
CA ARG A 518 5.94 -12.95 45.04
C ARG A 518 4.78 -12.09 45.50
N MET A 519 4.49 -11.04 44.74
CA MET A 519 3.44 -10.07 45.01
C MET A 519 2.12 -10.57 44.42
N VAL A 520 1.16 -10.94 45.26
CA VAL A 520 -0.11 -11.56 44.83
C VAL A 520 -1.08 -10.47 44.37
N LEU A 521 -1.82 -10.74 43.29
CA LEU A 521 -2.88 -9.87 42.80
C LEU A 521 -4.24 -10.31 43.35
N ASP A 522 -5.17 -9.38 43.53
CA ASP A 522 -6.56 -9.62 43.94
C ASP A 522 -7.41 -10.41 42.92
N GLY A 523 -6.84 -10.72 41.75
CA GLY A 523 -7.42 -11.58 40.74
C GLY A 523 -6.48 -11.78 39.55
N PRO A 524 -6.78 -12.73 38.64
CA PRO A 524 -5.93 -12.98 37.47
C PRO A 524 -6.05 -11.85 36.43
N LEU A 525 -4.94 -11.62 35.73
CA LEU A 525 -4.81 -10.80 34.52
C LEU A 525 -4.77 -11.71 33.29
N LEU A 526 -5.48 -11.30 32.23
CA LEU A 526 -5.42 -11.93 30.92
C LEU A 526 -4.15 -11.49 30.16
N PRO A 527 -3.72 -12.20 29.11
CA PRO A 527 -2.58 -11.79 28.29
C PRO A 527 -2.77 -10.38 27.71
N ALA A 528 -1.96 -9.43 28.17
CA ALA A 528 -1.88 -8.07 27.64
C ALA A 528 -0.55 -7.41 28.06
N ASP A 529 -0.37 -6.16 27.64
CA ASP A 529 0.75 -5.33 28.09
C ASP A 529 0.28 -4.46 29.25
N TRP A 530 0.49 -4.93 30.47
CA TRP A 530 0.03 -4.27 31.69
C TRP A 530 1.02 -3.20 32.13
N THR A 531 0.55 -2.24 32.94
CA THR A 531 1.40 -1.28 33.64
C THR A 531 1.19 -1.44 35.13
N VAL A 532 2.26 -1.55 35.90
CA VAL A 532 2.22 -1.55 37.36
C VAL A 532 2.70 -0.20 37.88
N GLU A 533 2.00 0.36 38.88
CA GLU A 533 2.53 1.43 39.73
C GLU A 533 3.05 0.80 41.02
N LEU A 534 4.35 0.95 41.25
CA LEU A 534 5.06 0.29 42.34
C LEU A 534 5.78 1.33 43.20
N ASN A 535 5.33 1.48 44.44
CA ASN A 535 6.06 2.23 45.46
C ASN A 535 7.03 1.28 46.16
N TYR A 536 8.29 1.69 46.30
CA TYR A 536 9.33 0.89 46.92
C TYR A 536 10.25 1.72 47.80
N LEU A 537 10.89 1.07 48.77
CA LEU A 537 11.98 1.61 49.57
C LEU A 537 13.23 0.77 49.29
N GLY A 538 14.25 1.41 48.69
CA GLY A 538 15.54 0.79 48.37
C GLY A 538 16.66 1.28 49.29
N ASN A 539 17.66 0.43 49.57
CA ASN A 539 18.84 0.81 50.35
C ASN A 539 20.00 1.37 49.52
N THR A 540 20.08 1.01 48.23
CA THR A 540 21.17 1.42 47.33
C THR A 540 20.67 1.50 45.89
N ASP A 541 21.47 2.09 45.00
CA ASP A 541 21.18 2.12 43.57
C ASP A 541 21.33 0.73 42.94
N GLY A 542 20.46 0.40 42.00
CA GLY A 542 20.53 -0.88 41.31
C GLY A 542 19.38 -1.15 40.37
N SER A 543 19.06 -2.42 40.18
CA SER A 543 17.90 -2.84 39.40
C SER A 543 17.20 -4.06 39.98
N MET A 544 15.90 -4.16 39.71
CA MET A 544 15.09 -5.34 39.96
C MET A 544 14.54 -5.90 38.64
N MET A 545 14.32 -7.20 38.59
CA MET A 545 13.50 -7.83 37.56
C MET A 545 12.07 -7.94 38.09
N LEU A 546 11.11 -7.56 37.26
CA LEU A 546 9.68 -7.76 37.47
C LEU A 546 9.15 -8.70 36.40
N ALA A 547 8.33 -9.67 36.76
CA ALA A 547 7.64 -10.53 35.79
C ALA A 547 6.23 -10.87 36.28
N LEU A 548 5.26 -10.89 35.38
CA LEU A 548 3.98 -11.57 35.67
C LEU A 548 4.20 -13.09 35.70
N SER A 549 3.27 -13.84 36.31
CA SER A 549 3.37 -15.31 36.37
C SER A 549 3.62 -15.95 35.01
N GLU A 550 3.02 -15.40 33.95
CA GLU A 550 3.20 -15.80 32.56
C GLU A 550 3.65 -14.59 31.74
N GLY A 551 4.93 -14.26 31.79
CA GLY A 551 5.50 -13.14 31.04
C GLY A 551 7.03 -13.10 31.13
N PRO A 552 7.69 -12.33 30.25
CA PRO A 552 9.14 -12.14 30.34
C PRO A 552 9.51 -11.28 31.55
N GLU A 553 10.75 -11.45 32.03
CA GLU A 553 11.33 -10.56 33.04
C GLU A 553 11.63 -9.18 32.44
N VAL A 554 11.22 -8.13 33.15
CA VAL A 554 11.45 -6.73 32.80
C VAL A 554 12.36 -6.09 33.83
N LYS A 555 13.48 -5.53 33.36
CA LYS A 555 14.43 -4.82 34.22
C LYS A 555 13.89 -3.44 34.56
N VAL A 556 13.94 -3.08 35.84
CA VAL A 556 13.50 -1.79 36.38
C VAL A 556 14.61 -1.17 37.23
N PRO A 557 15.05 0.06 36.93
CA PRO A 557 16.04 0.76 37.75
C PRO A 557 15.47 1.14 39.12
N VAL A 558 16.33 1.13 40.12
CA VAL A 558 16.00 1.33 41.53
C VAL A 558 16.98 2.32 42.14
N HIS A 559 16.46 3.25 42.96
CA HIS A 559 17.22 4.26 43.67
C HIS A 559 17.04 4.13 45.20
N PRO A 560 18.01 4.58 46.01
CA PRO A 560 17.85 4.56 47.46
C PRO A 560 16.71 5.46 47.94
N GLY A 561 16.11 5.12 49.08
CA GLY A 561 15.01 5.86 49.68
C GLY A 561 13.63 5.43 49.15
N LEU A 562 12.60 6.20 49.56
CA LEU A 562 11.21 5.95 49.16
C LEU A 562 10.96 6.51 47.76
N ASN A 563 10.62 5.63 46.83
CA ASN A 563 10.49 5.95 45.42
C ASN A 563 9.22 5.34 44.84
N ARG A 564 8.83 5.85 43.67
CA ARG A 564 7.74 5.33 42.85
C ARG A 564 8.24 5.05 41.46
N VAL A 565 7.89 3.89 40.92
CA VAL A 565 8.21 3.51 39.56
C VAL A 565 6.99 2.91 38.88
N TYR A 566 6.86 3.22 37.59
CA TYR A 566 5.88 2.64 36.70
C TYR A 566 6.61 1.71 35.76
N ALA A 567 6.15 0.47 35.61
CA ALA A 567 6.79 -0.50 34.72
C ALA A 567 5.78 -1.19 33.81
N ARG A 568 6.16 -1.40 32.55
CA ARG A 568 5.40 -2.17 31.55
C ARG A 568 5.69 -3.64 31.76
N LEU A 569 4.67 -4.43 32.05
CA LEU A 569 4.75 -5.87 32.29
C LEU A 569 3.87 -6.62 31.27
N PRO A 570 4.44 -7.09 30.15
CA PRO A 570 3.71 -7.96 29.24
C PRO A 570 3.46 -9.32 29.89
N GLY A 571 2.27 -9.88 29.67
CA GLY A 571 1.95 -11.23 30.13
C GLY A 571 0.56 -11.39 30.74
N ALA A 572 0.41 -12.47 31.49
CA ALA A 572 -0.82 -12.87 32.19
C ALA A 572 -0.49 -13.44 33.58
N GLY A 573 -1.54 -13.68 34.38
CA GLY A 573 -1.42 -14.40 35.65
C GLY A 573 -1.90 -13.64 36.87
N SER A 574 -1.63 -14.19 38.05
CA SER A 574 -2.19 -13.73 39.34
C SER A 574 -1.15 -13.20 40.32
N ALA A 575 0.11 -13.08 39.91
CA ALA A 575 1.17 -12.54 40.75
C ALA A 575 2.24 -11.83 39.91
N ILE A 576 2.95 -10.90 40.55
CA ILE A 576 4.19 -10.29 40.06
C ILE A 576 5.35 -10.87 40.87
N THR A 577 6.34 -11.44 40.21
CA THR A 577 7.59 -11.87 40.82
C THR A 577 8.59 -10.72 40.76
N VAL A 578 9.22 -10.41 41.88
CA VAL A 578 10.23 -9.35 42.00
C VAL A 578 11.53 -9.96 42.51
N ARG A 579 12.61 -9.71 41.78
CA ARG A 579 13.95 -10.18 42.17
C ARG A 579 14.95 -9.04 42.02
N ALA A 580 15.66 -8.71 43.10
CA ALA A 580 16.76 -7.76 43.00
C ALA A 580 17.91 -8.39 42.17
N THR A 581 18.55 -7.59 41.33
CA THR A 581 19.67 -8.07 40.47
C THR A 581 21.02 -7.52 40.89
N THR A 582 21.02 -6.44 41.66
CA THR A 582 22.23 -5.82 42.20
C THR A 582 22.58 -6.47 43.54
N ALA A 583 23.85 -6.85 43.71
CA ALA A 583 24.33 -7.37 44.99
C ALA A 583 24.09 -6.36 46.12
N ALA A 584 23.68 -6.85 47.30
CA ALA A 584 23.31 -6.04 48.46
C ALA A 584 22.09 -5.11 48.31
N LEU A 585 21.38 -5.13 47.17
CA LEU A 585 20.11 -4.41 47.03
C LEU A 585 19.00 -5.11 47.81
N SER A 586 18.39 -4.38 48.73
CA SER A 586 17.23 -4.82 49.52
C SER A 586 16.07 -3.89 49.25
N LEU A 587 14.90 -4.47 48.98
CA LEU A 587 13.70 -3.73 48.58
C LEU A 587 12.53 -4.07 49.50
N CYS A 588 11.84 -3.02 49.95
CA CYS A 588 10.48 -3.12 50.48
C CYS A 588 9.50 -2.60 49.44
N LEU A 589 8.52 -3.42 49.08
CA LEU A 589 7.59 -3.16 47.97
C LEU A 589 6.16 -3.07 48.52
N ALA A 590 5.47 -1.98 48.20
CA ALA A 590 4.12 -1.73 48.65
C ALA A 590 3.05 -2.29 47.70
N SER A 591 1.80 -2.32 48.18
CA SER A 591 0.62 -2.52 47.35
C SER A 591 0.48 -1.37 46.33
N GLY A 592 -0.09 -1.67 45.17
CA GLY A 592 -0.30 -0.72 44.10
C GLY A 592 -1.22 -1.27 43.00
N PRO A 593 -1.71 -0.40 42.10
CA PRO A 593 -2.55 -0.80 40.99
C PRO A 593 -1.75 -1.44 39.85
N VAL A 594 -2.41 -2.37 39.15
CA VAL A 594 -1.97 -2.93 37.87
C VAL A 594 -3.09 -2.76 36.85
N GLY A 595 -2.79 -2.14 35.72
CA GLY A 595 -3.80 -1.84 34.71
C GLY A 595 -3.26 -1.14 33.46
N PHE A 596 -4.15 -0.44 32.77
CA PHE A 596 -3.84 0.35 31.57
C PHE A 596 -3.54 1.80 31.94
N LEU A 597 -2.95 2.54 31.00
CA LEU A 597 -2.77 3.98 31.14
C LEU A 597 -4.10 4.70 30.91
N ALA A 598 -4.42 5.65 31.76
CA ALA A 598 -5.52 6.58 31.57
C ALA A 598 -5.04 8.02 31.80
N PRO A 599 -5.57 9.01 31.06
CA PRO A 599 -5.25 10.41 31.30
C PRO A 599 -5.72 10.83 32.71
N LEU A 600 -4.98 11.78 33.29
CA LEU A 600 -5.32 12.38 34.58
C LEU A 600 -6.62 13.19 34.52
#